data_AF-A0A229XLG5-F1
#
_entry.id   AF-A0A229XLG5-F1
#
_cell.length_a   1.000
_cell.length_b   1.000
_cell.length_c   1.000
_cell.angle_alpha   90.00
_cell.angle_beta   90.00
_cell.angle_gamma   90.00
#
_symmetry.space_group_name_H-M   'P 1'
#
loop_
_entity.id
_entity.type
_entity.pdbx_description
1 polymer ?
#
loop_
_entity_poly.entity_id
_entity_poly.type
_entity_poly.pdbx_seq_one_letter_code
_entity_poly.pdbx_strand_id
1 'polypeptide(L)'
;MAELDRISPSTTAYVIATAILAGITGYFIGQGASLGLFSSAKEKEGWPNSYNVKVPQHSSDEEDEDYEDDSEEEGDGGELANFDNNTEEVKLVLVVRTDLGMTKGKIAAQCSHATLACYKYLIAHNPQSPILRRWEQQGQAKIALQTKSEEELQLLQAQAMSLGLCARVIQDAGRTQIASGSRTVLGVLGPKSVVDQVTGHLKLL
;
A
#
# COMPACT_ATOMS: atom_id res chain seq x y z
N MET A 1 -18.74 -73.88 -18.29
CA MET A 1 -18.56 -72.41 -18.15
C MET A 1 -17.06 -72.20 -18.07
N ALA A 2 -16.46 -71.59 -19.10
CA ALA A 2 -15.00 -71.48 -19.20
C ALA A 2 -14.46 -70.50 -18.15
N GLU A 3 -13.55 -70.97 -17.29
CA GLU A 3 -12.75 -70.09 -16.44
C GLU A 3 -11.88 -69.21 -17.33
N LEU A 4 -12.09 -67.90 -17.24
CA LEU A 4 -11.23 -66.91 -17.86
C LEU A 4 -9.92 -66.87 -17.07
N ASP A 5 -8.91 -67.55 -17.58
CA ASP A 5 -7.54 -67.53 -17.07
C ASP A 5 -7.00 -66.09 -17.18
N ARG A 6 -7.05 -65.34 -16.07
CA ARG A 6 -6.51 -63.97 -16.02
C ARG A 6 -5.01 -64.05 -15.82
N ILE A 7 -4.26 -63.95 -16.91
CA ILE A 7 -2.80 -63.82 -16.88
C ILE A 7 -2.45 -62.58 -16.04
N SER A 8 -1.68 -62.78 -14.97
CA SER A 8 -1.20 -61.68 -14.13
C SER A 8 -0.40 -60.69 -14.99
N PRO A 9 -0.70 -59.38 -14.93
CA PRO A 9 0.01 -58.39 -15.72
C PRO A 9 1.52 -58.46 -15.45
N SER A 10 2.32 -58.27 -16.50
CA SER A 10 3.77 -58.17 -16.37
C SER A 10 4.14 -57.00 -15.45
N THR A 11 5.22 -57.15 -14.67
CA THR A 11 5.76 -56.09 -13.81
C THR A 11 5.93 -54.77 -14.57
N THR A 12 6.30 -54.83 -15.85
CA THR A 12 6.41 -53.64 -16.72
C THR A 12 5.05 -52.96 -16.96
N ALA A 13 3.97 -53.72 -17.10
CA ALA A 13 2.63 -53.18 -17.27
C ALA A 13 2.15 -52.45 -16.01
N TYR A 14 2.50 -52.98 -14.83
CA TYR A 14 2.23 -52.30 -13.56
C TYR A 14 3.00 -50.97 -13.45
N VAL A 15 4.28 -50.95 -13.82
CA VAL A 15 5.11 -49.73 -13.78
C VAL A 15 4.59 -48.66 -14.73
N ILE A 16 4.15 -49.04 -15.92
CA ILE A 16 3.58 -48.08 -16.89
C ILE A 16 2.24 -47.53 -16.36
N ALA A 17 1.38 -48.40 -15.83
CA ALA A 17 0.09 -47.98 -15.29
C ALA A 17 0.24 -47.03 -14.10
N THR A 18 1.18 -47.28 -13.18
CA THR A 18 1.44 -46.40 -12.04
C THR A 18 2.05 -45.07 -12.47
N ALA A 19 2.94 -45.06 -13.47
CA ALA A 19 3.50 -43.83 -14.02
C ALA A 19 2.44 -42.92 -14.66
N ILE A 20 1.50 -43.50 -15.41
CA ILE A 20 0.40 -42.75 -16.02
C ILE A 20 -0.53 -42.17 -14.94
N LEU A 21 -0.91 -42.96 -13.94
CA LEU A 21 -1.76 -42.50 -12.84
C LEU A 21 -1.09 -41.39 -12.03
N ALA A 22 0.21 -41.53 -11.71
CA ALA A 22 0.97 -40.51 -11.01
C ALA A 22 1.12 -39.23 -11.84
N GLY A 23 1.36 -39.34 -13.15
CA GLY A 23 1.47 -38.21 -14.06
C GLY A 23 0.18 -37.41 -14.18
N ILE A 24 -0.97 -38.10 -14.37
CA ILE A 24 -2.28 -37.45 -14.46
C ILE A 24 -2.63 -36.77 -13.13
N THR A 25 -2.47 -37.47 -12.02
CA THR A 25 -2.76 -36.93 -10.68
C THR A 25 -1.86 -35.73 -10.36
N GLY A 26 -0.56 -35.83 -10.65
CA GLY A 26 0.40 -34.75 -10.46
C GLY A 26 0.11 -33.53 -11.35
N TYR A 27 -0.33 -33.73 -12.59
CA TYR A 27 -0.71 -32.64 -13.50
C TYR A 27 -1.92 -31.85 -12.97
N PHE A 28 -2.96 -32.53 -12.50
CA PHE A 28 -4.14 -31.87 -11.94
C PHE A 28 -3.86 -31.17 -10.59
N ILE A 29 -3.04 -31.76 -9.73
CA ILE A 29 -2.57 -31.10 -8.49
C ILE A 29 -1.72 -29.87 -8.83
N GLY A 30 -0.83 -29.95 -9.82
CA GLY A 30 0.00 -28.84 -10.28
C GLY A 30 -0.83 -27.69 -10.87
N GLN A 31 -1.82 -27.99 -11.71
CA GLN A 31 -2.74 -26.97 -12.22
C GLN A 31 -3.57 -26.35 -11.07
N GLY A 32 -4.07 -27.14 -10.12
CA GLY A 32 -4.79 -26.64 -8.95
C GLY A 32 -3.93 -25.75 -8.03
N ALA A 33 -2.63 -26.02 -7.91
CA ALA A 33 -1.68 -25.17 -7.20
C ALA A 33 -1.41 -23.85 -7.94
N SER A 34 -1.39 -23.86 -9.29
CA SER A 34 -1.25 -22.63 -10.10
C SER A 34 -2.50 -21.75 -10.12
N LEU A 35 -3.68 -22.33 -9.82
CA LEU A 35 -4.98 -21.65 -9.69
C LEU A 35 -5.32 -21.27 -8.23
N GLY A 36 -4.40 -21.48 -7.27
CA GLY A 36 -4.55 -21.02 -5.89
C GLY A 36 -5.50 -21.84 -4.99
N LEU A 37 -6.06 -22.96 -5.47
CA LEU A 37 -7.12 -23.69 -4.76
C LEU A 37 -6.63 -24.66 -3.67
N PHE A 38 -5.31 -24.87 -3.55
CA PHE A 38 -4.71 -25.78 -2.56
C PHE A 38 -3.64 -25.09 -1.71
N SER A 39 -3.93 -23.91 -1.14
CA SER A 39 -3.18 -23.39 0.00
C SER A 39 -3.85 -23.87 1.30
N SER A 40 -3.74 -25.18 1.59
CA SER A 40 -4.13 -25.70 2.89
C SER A 40 -2.91 -25.66 3.82
N ALA A 41 -2.95 -24.69 4.75
CA ALA A 41 -2.27 -24.64 6.03
C ALA A 41 -0.97 -25.45 6.15
N LYS A 42 0.14 -24.86 5.72
CA LYS A 42 1.44 -25.17 6.33
C LYS A 42 1.62 -24.18 7.47
N GLU A 43 1.43 -24.65 8.71
CA GLU A 43 1.85 -23.93 9.91
C GLU A 43 3.28 -23.44 9.68
N LYS A 44 3.44 -22.13 9.51
CA LYS A 44 4.75 -21.49 9.52
C LYS A 44 5.13 -21.43 10.98
N GLU A 45 6.00 -22.33 11.41
CA GLU A 45 6.84 -22.06 12.58
C GLU A 45 7.53 -20.72 12.33
N GLY A 46 7.11 -19.71 13.09
CA GLY A 46 7.57 -18.35 12.94
C GLY A 46 9.07 -18.25 13.20
N TRP A 47 9.72 -17.31 12.50
CA TRP A 47 11.06 -16.85 12.87
C TRP A 47 11.11 -16.48 14.36
N PRO A 48 12.23 -16.74 15.07
CA PRO A 48 12.33 -16.48 16.49
C PRO A 48 12.44 -14.98 16.74
N ASN A 49 11.31 -14.28 16.76
CA ASN A 49 11.23 -12.89 17.17
C ASN A 49 10.81 -12.83 18.64
N SER A 50 11.70 -12.30 19.46
CA SER A 50 11.62 -12.14 20.93
C SER A 50 10.55 -11.15 21.42
N TYR A 51 9.58 -10.78 20.59
CA TYR A 51 8.54 -9.82 20.93
C TYR A 51 7.20 -10.55 20.92
N ASN A 52 6.69 -10.84 22.10
CA ASN A 52 5.42 -11.53 22.28
C ASN A 52 4.26 -10.54 22.03
N VAL A 53 4.04 -10.21 20.76
CA VAL A 53 2.91 -9.38 20.33
C VAL A 53 1.67 -10.28 20.28
N LYS A 54 0.78 -10.13 21.26
CA LYS A 54 -0.54 -10.79 21.23
C LYS A 54 -1.41 -10.05 20.21
N VAL A 55 -1.50 -10.60 19.00
CA VAL A 55 -2.44 -10.15 17.98
C VAL A 55 -3.86 -10.58 18.41
N PRO A 56 -4.82 -9.66 18.59
CA PRO A 56 -6.19 -10.02 18.92
C PRO A 56 -6.83 -10.84 17.78
N GLN A 57 -7.48 -11.96 18.15
CA GLN A 57 -8.03 -12.97 17.25
C GLN A 57 -9.28 -12.52 16.46
N HIS A 58 -9.58 -11.22 16.44
CA HIS A 58 -10.66 -10.61 15.64
C HIS A 58 -10.10 -9.80 14.45
N SER A 59 -8.80 -9.89 14.18
CA SER A 59 -8.18 -9.38 12.96
C SER A 59 -8.21 -10.49 11.91
N SER A 60 -9.40 -10.79 11.41
CA SER A 60 -9.58 -11.51 10.14
C SER A 60 -9.77 -10.47 9.04
N ASP A 61 -8.76 -9.62 8.87
CA ASP A 61 -8.65 -8.74 7.72
C ASP A 61 -7.64 -9.42 6.78
N GLU A 62 -8.10 -10.48 6.11
CA GLU A 62 -7.52 -10.85 4.81
C GLU A 62 -8.00 -9.79 3.82
N GLU A 63 -7.45 -8.58 3.93
CA GLU A 63 -7.65 -7.51 2.96
C GLU A 63 -6.66 -7.76 1.82
N ASP A 64 -7.12 -8.40 0.74
CA ASP A 64 -6.47 -8.33 -0.56
C ASP A 64 -6.49 -6.85 -1.01
N GLU A 65 -5.39 -6.14 -0.74
CA GLU A 65 -5.14 -4.75 -1.11
C GLU A 65 -4.89 -4.65 -2.63
N ASP A 66 -5.94 -4.78 -3.45
CA ASP A 66 -5.89 -4.33 -4.84
C ASP A 66 -5.90 -2.79 -4.82
N TYR A 67 -4.71 -2.21 -4.85
CA TYR A 67 -4.48 -0.79 -5.08
C TYR A 67 -4.87 -0.44 -6.51
N GLU A 68 -6.14 -0.13 -6.74
CA GLU A 68 -6.50 0.70 -7.89
C GLU A 68 -5.98 2.11 -7.61
N ASP A 69 -4.80 2.39 -8.16
CA ASP A 69 -4.15 3.70 -8.25
C ASP A 69 -5.03 4.61 -9.13
N ASP A 70 -6.17 5.07 -8.60
CA ASP A 70 -7.02 6.06 -9.25
C ASP A 70 -6.42 7.47 -9.04
N SER A 71 -5.16 7.63 -9.42
CA SER A 71 -4.43 8.89 -9.42
C SER A 71 -4.84 9.74 -10.62
N GLU A 72 -6.13 9.99 -10.82
CA GLU A 72 -6.64 10.85 -11.90
C GLU A 72 -6.62 12.36 -11.54
N GLU A 73 -5.67 12.79 -10.71
CA GLU A 73 -5.14 14.16 -10.81
C GLU A 73 -3.74 14.10 -11.45
N GLU A 74 -3.71 13.69 -12.73
CA GLU A 74 -2.54 13.88 -13.60
C GLU A 74 -2.37 15.38 -13.94
N GLY A 75 -2.01 16.17 -12.93
CA GLY A 75 -1.46 17.50 -13.15
C GLY A 75 -0.09 17.36 -13.81
N ASP A 76 0.17 18.11 -14.88
CA ASP A 76 1.40 18.05 -15.68
C ASP A 76 2.69 18.45 -14.93
N GLY A 77 2.59 18.76 -13.64
CA GLY A 77 3.69 19.16 -12.79
C GLY A 77 4.05 20.64 -12.90
N GLY A 78 3.35 21.40 -13.74
CA GLY A 78 3.59 22.82 -13.95
C GLY A 78 3.39 23.68 -12.70
N GLU A 79 2.63 23.18 -11.71
CA GLU A 79 2.48 23.85 -10.42
C GLU A 79 3.69 23.72 -9.48
N LEU A 80 4.59 22.75 -9.70
CA LEU A 80 5.68 22.46 -8.77
C LEU A 80 6.78 23.53 -8.81
N ALA A 81 7.04 24.17 -7.67
CA ALA A 81 8.16 25.09 -7.52
C ALA A 81 9.46 24.35 -7.17
N ASN A 82 10.59 24.82 -7.72
CA ASN A 82 11.92 24.25 -7.42
C ASN A 82 12.52 24.78 -6.10
N PHE A 83 12.08 25.94 -5.62
CA PHE A 83 12.60 26.59 -4.41
C PHE A 83 14.14 26.72 -4.38
N ASP A 84 14.75 27.06 -5.51
CA ASP A 84 16.22 27.05 -5.70
C ASP A 84 17.00 27.90 -4.68
N ASN A 85 16.40 28.98 -4.19
CA ASN A 85 17.01 29.91 -3.21
C ASN A 85 16.75 29.51 -1.74
N ASN A 86 16.05 28.41 -1.49
CA ASN A 86 15.70 27.97 -0.16
C ASN A 86 16.67 26.85 0.29
N THR A 87 17.33 27.02 1.43
CA THR A 87 18.26 26.03 2.02
C THR A 87 17.73 25.40 3.30
N GLU A 88 16.45 25.58 3.61
CA GLU A 88 15.86 25.10 4.86
C GLU A 88 15.62 23.59 4.83
N GLU A 89 15.29 23.06 6.01
CA GLU A 89 14.84 21.67 6.19
C GLU A 89 13.61 21.39 5.30
N VAL A 90 13.63 20.25 4.61
CA VAL A 90 12.46 19.77 3.87
C VAL A 90 11.76 18.71 4.69
N LYS A 91 10.43 18.76 4.72
CA LYS A 91 9.60 17.83 5.48
C LYS A 91 8.39 17.39 4.67
N LEU A 92 7.87 16.23 5.02
CA LEU A 92 6.57 15.74 4.59
C LEU A 92 5.60 15.84 5.78
N VAL A 93 4.49 16.55 5.60
CA VAL A 93 3.39 16.59 6.56
C VAL A 93 2.28 15.67 6.07
N LEU A 94 1.75 14.85 6.97
CA LEU A 94 0.66 13.90 6.73
C LEU A 94 -0.54 14.37 7.55
N VAL A 95 -1.50 15.02 6.90
CA VAL A 95 -2.71 15.53 7.55
C VAL A 95 -3.79 14.46 7.48
N VAL A 96 -4.15 13.89 8.63
CA VAL A 96 -5.07 12.77 8.76
C VAL A 96 -6.44 13.26 9.21
N ARG A 97 -7.49 12.78 8.54
CA ARG A 97 -8.87 12.98 9.00
C ARG A 97 -9.22 12.08 10.17
N THR A 98 -9.42 12.70 11.32
CA THR A 98 -9.76 12.02 12.58
C THR A 98 -11.26 11.80 12.77
N ASP A 99 -12.09 12.53 12.02
CA ASP A 99 -13.55 12.38 12.00
C ASP A 99 -14.01 11.03 11.43
N LEU A 100 -13.17 10.38 10.63
CA LEU A 100 -13.44 9.07 10.01
C LEU A 100 -13.31 7.89 10.98
N GLY A 101 -12.83 8.09 12.21
CA GLY A 101 -12.70 7.02 13.20
C GLY A 101 -11.75 5.88 12.80
N MET A 102 -10.77 6.15 11.92
CA MET A 102 -9.81 5.15 11.46
C MET A 102 -9.05 4.49 12.62
N THR A 103 -8.84 3.18 12.54
CA THR A 103 -7.96 2.46 13.47
C THR A 103 -6.50 2.87 13.26
N LYS A 104 -5.65 2.64 14.28
CA LYS A 104 -4.23 2.98 14.21
C LYS A 104 -3.50 2.32 13.03
N GLY A 105 -3.84 1.06 12.74
CA GLY A 105 -3.27 0.32 11.61
C GLY A 105 -3.66 0.96 10.28
N LYS A 106 -4.94 1.29 10.12
CA LYS A 106 -5.43 1.96 8.91
C LYS A 106 -4.80 3.34 8.71
N ILE A 107 -4.69 4.14 9.77
CA ILE A 107 -3.99 5.43 9.71
C ILE A 107 -2.55 5.24 9.20
N ALA A 108 -1.82 4.26 9.71
CA ALA A 108 -0.44 4.00 9.30
C ALA A 108 -0.33 3.60 7.81
N ALA A 109 -1.24 2.74 7.32
CA ALA A 109 -1.30 2.37 5.91
C ALA A 109 -1.59 3.59 5.02
N GLN A 110 -2.62 4.37 5.34
CA GLN A 110 -3.02 5.56 4.58
C GLN A 110 -1.92 6.65 4.55
N CYS A 111 -1.22 6.87 5.67
CA CYS A 111 -0.04 7.71 5.73
C CYS A 111 1.11 7.22 4.84
N SER A 112 1.28 5.90 4.73
CA SER A 112 2.28 5.27 3.87
C SER A 112 1.93 5.48 2.39
N HIS A 113 0.65 5.36 2.01
CA HIS A 113 0.18 5.70 0.67
C HIS A 113 0.39 7.17 0.33
N ALA A 114 0.04 8.09 1.22
CA ALA A 114 0.23 9.53 1.00
C ALA A 114 1.71 9.87 0.78
N THR A 115 2.60 9.22 1.53
CA THR A 115 4.04 9.36 1.35
C THR A 115 4.48 8.88 -0.04
N LEU A 116 4.07 7.67 -0.43
CA LEU A 116 4.45 7.09 -1.72
C LEU A 116 3.88 7.88 -2.90
N ALA A 117 2.65 8.39 -2.78
CA ALA A 117 2.01 9.24 -3.78
C ALA A 117 2.80 10.54 -4.00
N CYS A 118 3.18 11.25 -2.93
CA CYS A 118 4.02 12.45 -3.05
C CYS A 118 5.37 12.13 -3.71
N TYR A 119 6.00 11.03 -3.30
CA TYR A 119 7.29 10.61 -3.82
C TYR A 119 7.24 10.29 -5.32
N LYS A 120 6.29 9.43 -5.73
CA LYS A 120 6.07 9.07 -7.13
C LYS A 120 5.76 10.30 -7.97
N TYR A 121 4.91 11.20 -7.47
CA TYR A 121 4.55 12.42 -8.17
C TYR A 121 5.76 13.31 -8.46
N LEU A 122 6.59 13.56 -7.44
CA LEU A 122 7.82 14.36 -7.61
C LEU A 122 8.82 13.70 -8.55
N ILE A 123 8.99 12.37 -8.50
CA ILE A 123 9.89 11.66 -9.42
C ILE A 123 9.41 11.79 -10.87
N ALA A 124 8.11 11.60 -11.11
CA ALA A 124 7.54 11.62 -12.46
C ALA A 124 7.61 13.02 -13.08
N HIS A 125 7.36 14.08 -12.30
CA HIS A 125 7.18 15.43 -12.82
C HIS A 125 8.37 16.36 -12.59
N ASN A 126 9.23 16.05 -11.60
CA ASN A 126 10.43 16.82 -11.30
C ASN A 126 11.58 15.90 -10.83
N PRO A 127 12.11 15.03 -11.70
CA PRO A 127 13.11 14.02 -11.33
C PRO A 127 14.44 14.60 -10.84
N GLN A 128 14.71 15.87 -11.12
CA GLN A 128 15.90 16.59 -10.64
C GLN A 128 15.58 17.53 -9.46
N SER A 129 14.40 17.38 -8.84
CA SER A 129 13.94 18.24 -7.75
C SER A 129 14.98 18.34 -6.63
N PRO A 130 15.52 19.55 -6.36
CA PRO A 130 16.43 19.76 -5.24
C PRO A 130 15.72 19.54 -3.90
N ILE A 131 14.39 19.74 -3.86
CA ILE A 131 13.55 19.48 -2.69
C ILE A 131 13.48 17.99 -2.38
N LEU A 132 13.18 17.15 -3.37
CA LEU A 132 13.11 15.71 -3.17
C LEU A 132 14.45 15.15 -2.68
N ARG A 133 15.54 15.50 -3.37
CA ARG A 133 16.91 15.07 -2.99
C ARG A 133 17.28 15.50 -1.57
N ARG A 134 16.94 16.73 -1.20
CA ARG A 134 17.23 17.23 0.15
C ARG A 134 16.44 16.49 1.21
N TRP A 135 15.15 16.23 0.97
CA TRP A 135 14.32 15.45 1.88
C TRP A 135 14.90 14.05 2.11
N GLU A 136 15.35 13.37 1.04
CA GLU A 136 16.03 12.07 1.12
C GLU A 136 17.31 12.12 1.96
N GLN A 137 18.15 13.14 1.73
CA GLN A 137 19.41 13.31 2.45
C GLN A 137 19.24 13.74 3.91
N GLN A 138 18.13 14.40 4.25
CA GLN A 138 17.81 14.88 5.60
C GLN A 138 17.03 13.86 6.44
N GLY A 139 17.01 12.59 6.03
CA GLY A 139 16.36 11.51 6.80
C GLY A 139 14.85 11.42 6.60
N GLN A 140 14.31 12.08 5.57
CA GLN A 140 12.93 11.94 5.11
C GLN A 140 11.91 12.22 6.21
N ALA A 141 12.03 13.37 6.89
CA ALA A 141 11.16 13.76 8.01
C ALA A 141 9.68 13.69 7.62
N LYS A 142 8.88 13.04 8.49
CA LYS A 142 7.42 12.86 8.36
C LYS A 142 6.75 13.31 9.64
N ILE A 143 5.78 14.22 9.53
CA ILE A 143 5.04 14.76 10.68
C ILE A 143 3.56 14.46 10.48
N ALA A 144 2.96 13.72 11.41
CA ALA A 144 1.53 13.42 11.39
C ALA A 144 0.75 14.52 12.12
N LEU A 145 -0.19 15.14 11.41
CA LEU A 145 -1.12 16.15 11.91
C LEU A 145 -2.56 15.67 11.74
N GLN A 146 -3.50 16.34 12.42
CA GLN A 146 -4.93 16.01 12.35
C GLN A 146 -5.79 17.16 11.84
N THR A 147 -6.83 16.79 11.09
CA THR A 147 -8.00 17.61 10.74
C THR A 147 -9.27 16.82 11.07
N LYS A 148 -10.41 17.50 11.11
CA LYS A 148 -11.74 16.93 11.42
C LYS A 148 -12.75 17.06 10.28
N SER A 149 -12.35 17.54 9.11
CA SER A 149 -13.27 17.73 7.99
C SER A 149 -12.60 17.46 6.65
N GLU A 150 -13.41 17.01 5.68
CA GLU A 150 -12.96 16.83 4.31
C GLU A 150 -12.68 18.18 3.64
N GLU A 151 -13.52 19.16 3.94
CA GLU A 151 -13.46 20.50 3.38
C GLU A 151 -12.16 21.22 3.78
N GLU A 152 -11.74 21.10 5.05
CA GLU A 152 -10.44 21.63 5.50
C GLU A 152 -9.29 20.91 4.80
N LEU A 153 -9.37 19.58 4.64
CA LEU A 153 -8.34 18.80 3.94
C LEU A 153 -8.20 19.24 2.47
N GLN A 154 -9.31 19.48 1.78
CA GLN A 154 -9.33 20.01 0.41
C GLN A 154 -8.78 21.44 0.33
N LEU A 155 -9.14 22.30 1.28
CA LEU A 155 -8.63 23.68 1.34
C LEU A 155 -7.11 23.70 1.53
N LEU A 156 -6.59 22.86 2.42
CA LEU A 156 -5.15 22.70 2.66
C LEU A 156 -4.43 22.21 1.41
N GLN A 157 -5.02 21.26 0.66
CA GLN A 157 -4.48 20.78 -0.61
C GLN A 157 -4.36 21.93 -1.61
N ALA A 158 -5.45 22.66 -1.85
CA ALA A 158 -5.47 23.77 -2.79
C ALA A 158 -4.48 24.89 -2.41
N GLN A 159 -4.41 25.23 -1.12
CA GLN A 159 -3.44 26.21 -0.62
C GLN A 159 -2.00 25.75 -0.85
N ALA A 160 -1.68 24.48 -0.55
CA ALA A 160 -0.35 23.93 -0.78
C ALA A 160 0.04 23.95 -2.27
N MET A 161 -0.88 23.54 -3.16
CA MET A 161 -0.67 23.56 -4.61
C MET A 161 -0.44 25.00 -5.12
N SER A 162 -1.20 25.98 -4.60
CA SER A 162 -1.00 27.39 -4.99
C SER A 162 0.36 27.98 -4.59
N LEU A 163 1.02 27.39 -3.59
CA LEU A 163 2.38 27.74 -3.16
C LEU A 163 3.46 26.93 -3.90
N GLY A 164 3.05 26.07 -4.84
CA GLY A 164 3.90 25.18 -5.61
C GLY A 164 4.49 24.01 -4.82
N LEU A 165 3.82 23.60 -3.74
CA LEU A 165 4.18 22.41 -2.97
C LEU A 165 3.59 21.14 -3.60
N CYS A 166 4.27 20.01 -3.42
CA CYS A 166 3.69 18.71 -3.75
C CYS A 166 2.64 18.34 -2.70
N ALA A 167 1.37 18.27 -3.10
CA ALA A 167 0.24 17.99 -2.23
C ALA A 167 -0.64 16.85 -2.81
N ARG A 168 -0.68 15.67 -2.17
CA ARG A 168 -1.41 14.50 -2.68
C ARG A 168 -2.37 13.93 -1.66
N VAL A 169 -3.61 13.72 -2.07
CA VAL A 169 -4.67 13.17 -1.22
C VAL A 169 -4.86 11.70 -1.53
N ILE A 170 -5.02 10.90 -0.47
CA ILE A 170 -5.39 9.49 -0.58
C ILE A 170 -6.89 9.36 -0.38
N GLN A 171 -7.50 8.50 -1.19
CA GLN A 171 -8.90 8.12 -1.08
C GLN A 171 -8.99 6.67 -0.60
N ASP A 172 -9.98 6.40 0.24
CA ASP A 172 -10.29 5.03 0.63
C ASP A 172 -11.02 4.32 -0.51
N ALA A 173 -10.52 3.16 -0.93
CA ALA A 173 -11.13 2.34 -1.99
C ALA A 173 -12.48 1.69 -1.58
N GLY A 174 -13.04 2.07 -0.42
CA GLY A 174 -14.36 1.61 0.00
C GLY A 174 -14.42 0.18 0.51
N ARG A 175 -13.28 -0.42 0.86
CA ARG A 175 -13.20 -1.79 1.41
C ARG A 175 -13.26 -1.82 2.95
N THR A 176 -13.55 -0.69 3.58
CA THR A 176 -13.65 -0.55 5.05
C THR A 176 -14.97 0.08 5.50
N GLN A 177 -15.12 0.33 6.80
CA GLN A 177 -16.28 0.99 7.42
C GLN A 177 -16.47 2.47 7.00
N ILE A 178 -15.54 3.05 6.24
CA ILE A 178 -15.61 4.42 5.72
C ILE A 178 -16.24 4.38 4.32
N ALA A 179 -17.04 5.40 3.99
CA ALA A 179 -17.66 5.50 2.68
C ALA A 179 -16.61 5.49 1.56
N SER A 180 -16.84 4.68 0.51
CA SER A 180 -15.96 4.63 -0.66
C SER A 180 -15.72 6.02 -1.25
N GLY A 181 -14.47 6.29 -1.65
CA GLY A 181 -14.06 7.57 -2.22
C GLY A 181 -13.78 8.67 -1.18
N SER A 182 -13.94 8.38 0.12
CA SER A 182 -13.62 9.35 1.18
C SER A 182 -12.14 9.70 1.13
N ARG A 183 -11.81 10.99 1.09
CA ARG A 183 -10.44 11.48 1.24
C ARG A 183 -9.98 11.25 2.67
N THR A 184 -8.88 10.53 2.88
CA THR A 184 -8.42 10.07 4.21
C THR A 184 -7.24 10.89 4.73
N VAL A 185 -6.19 11.01 3.92
CA VAL A 185 -4.91 11.61 4.30
C VAL A 185 -4.39 12.50 3.18
N LEU A 186 -3.94 13.71 3.52
CA LEU A 186 -3.22 14.61 2.63
C LEU A 186 -1.72 14.58 2.98
N GLY A 187 -0.88 14.26 2.00
CA GLY A 187 0.57 14.46 2.07
C GLY A 187 0.95 15.82 1.49
N VAL A 188 1.76 16.61 2.21
CA VAL A 188 2.32 17.89 1.75
C VAL A 188 3.83 17.87 1.93
N LEU A 189 4.59 17.88 0.83
CA LEU A 189 6.05 17.85 0.83
C LEU A 189 6.63 19.17 0.36
N GLY A 190 7.53 19.75 1.17
CA GLY A 190 8.33 20.89 0.74
C GLY A 190 9.14 21.56 1.85
N PRO A 191 9.67 22.75 1.57
CA PRO A 191 10.45 23.52 2.53
C PRO A 191 9.66 23.84 3.80
N LYS A 192 10.28 23.69 4.97
CA LYS A 192 9.62 23.80 6.28
C LYS A 192 8.75 25.05 6.42
N SER A 193 9.28 26.23 6.12
CA SER A 193 8.56 27.50 6.27
C SER A 193 7.33 27.61 5.36
N VAL A 194 7.40 27.07 4.15
CA VAL A 194 6.30 27.10 3.17
C VAL A 194 5.22 26.10 3.57
N VAL A 195 5.62 24.91 4.01
CA VAL A 195 4.68 23.90 4.54
C VAL A 195 4.00 24.40 5.82
N ASP A 196 4.71 25.12 6.69
CA ASP A 196 4.17 25.69 7.93
C ASP A 196 3.16 26.82 7.67
N GLN A 197 3.22 27.52 6.54
CA GLN A 197 2.16 28.48 6.14
C GLN A 197 0.81 27.80 5.91
N VAL A 198 0.83 26.54 5.49
CA VAL A 198 -0.39 25.74 5.24
C VAL A 198 -0.81 25.00 6.49
N THR A 199 0.12 24.32 7.15
CA THR A 199 -0.21 23.31 8.17
C THR A 199 0.18 23.68 9.60
N GLY A 200 0.83 24.83 9.82
CA GLY A 200 1.41 25.19 11.12
C GLY A 200 0.38 25.44 12.24
N HIS A 201 -0.89 25.62 11.90
CA HIS A 201 -1.99 25.80 12.86
C HIS A 201 -2.64 24.47 13.28
N LEU A 202 -2.33 23.36 12.60
CA LEU A 202 -2.90 22.05 12.87
C LEU A 202 -2.25 21.40 14.10
N LYS A 203 -2.99 20.52 14.74
CA LYS A 203 -2.51 19.75 15.90
C LYS A 203 -1.80 18.48 15.45
N LEU A 204 -0.86 17.99 16.26
CA LEU A 204 -0.30 16.65 16.10
C LEU A 204 -1.42 15.60 16.22
N LEU A 205 -1.30 14.52 15.44
CA LEU A 205 -2.25 13.39 15.40
C LEU A 205 -2.25 12.59 16.70
#